data_AF-A0A7X0Y444-F1
#
_entry.id   AF-A0A7X0Y444-F1
#
_cell.length_a   1.000
_cell.length_b   1.000
_cell.length_c   1.000
_cell.angle_alpha   90.00
_cell.angle_beta   90.00
_cell.angle_gamma   90.00
#
_symmetry.space_group_name_H-M   'P 1'
#
loop_
_entity.id
_entity.type
_entity.pdbx_description
1 polymer ?
#
loop_
_entity_poly.entity_id
_entity_poly.type
_entity_poly.pdbx_seq_one_letter_code
_entity_poly.pdbx_strand_id
1 'polypeptide(L)'
;MAANDAELLERINRNKEKRKKYKAVIKVIDSNRLNQSRSSDMSSTESFVDSNREKVQTMEMTNAYDYLDTLSSKLKTDLKDIDTYIDFAKDSIKSIQDLHETLESKKRSLDDKISDDVDKYNDGKMLWERELKGDGLFG
;
A
#
# COMPACT_ATOMS: atom_id res chain seq x y z
N MET A 1 -25.77 -33.42 -11.98
CA MET A 1 -24.82 -33.20 -10.87
C MET A 1 -23.41 -32.85 -11.37
N ALA A 2 -22.80 -33.61 -12.28
CA ALA A 2 -21.42 -33.34 -12.77
C ALA A 2 -21.15 -31.93 -13.35
N ALA A 3 -22.10 -31.31 -14.07
CA ALA A 3 -21.89 -29.98 -14.65
C ALA A 3 -21.77 -28.86 -13.58
N ASN A 4 -22.55 -28.95 -12.49
CA ASN A 4 -22.51 -27.99 -11.38
C ASN A 4 -21.19 -28.11 -10.58
N ASP A 5 -20.70 -29.34 -10.41
CA ASP A 5 -19.44 -29.60 -9.70
C ASP A 5 -18.22 -29.07 -10.47
N ALA A 6 -18.19 -29.24 -11.79
CA ALA A 6 -17.12 -28.70 -12.62
C ALA A 6 -17.09 -27.17 -12.58
N GLU A 7 -18.26 -26.52 -12.65
CA GLU A 7 -18.38 -25.06 -12.53
C GLU A 7 -17.96 -24.55 -11.14
N LEU A 8 -18.34 -25.25 -10.07
CA LEU A 8 -17.92 -24.94 -8.70
C LEU A 8 -16.41 -25.06 -8.55
N LEU A 9 -15.81 -26.16 -9.01
CA LEU A 9 -14.37 -26.39 -8.91
C LEU A 9 -13.58 -25.35 -9.71
N GLU A 10 -14.04 -24.99 -10.91
CA GLU A 10 -13.42 -23.93 -11.72
C GLU A 10 -13.51 -22.58 -11.01
N ARG A 11 -14.65 -22.25 -10.37
CA ARG A 11 -14.82 -21.02 -9.59
C ARG A 11 -13.92 -20.99 -8.36
N ILE A 12 -13.81 -22.10 -7.62
CA ILE A 12 -12.91 -22.26 -6.48
C ILE A 12 -11.47 -21.99 -6.92
N ASN A 13 -11.00 -22.66 -7.99
CA ASN A 13 -9.64 -22.52 -8.50
C ASN A 13 -9.33 -21.09 -8.93
N ARG A 14 -10.19 -20.46 -9.74
CA ARG A 14 -10.03 -19.06 -10.14
C ARG A 14 -9.96 -18.11 -8.95
N ASN A 15 -10.80 -18.31 -7.93
CA ASN A 15 -10.81 -17.47 -6.75
C ASN A 15 -9.56 -17.69 -5.88
N LYS A 16 -9.09 -18.93 -5.72
CA LYS A 16 -7.82 -19.25 -5.04
C LYS A 16 -6.62 -18.60 -5.73
N GLU A 17 -6.54 -18.66 -7.06
CA GLU A 17 -5.49 -18.00 -7.82
C GLU A 17 -5.50 -16.48 -7.64
N LYS A 18 -6.70 -15.88 -7.69
CA LYS A 18 -6.85 -14.43 -7.47
C LYS A 18 -6.47 -14.03 -6.04
N ARG A 19 -6.88 -14.82 -5.04
CA ARG A 19 -6.50 -14.64 -3.63
C ARG A 19 -4.98 -14.71 -3.46
N LYS A 20 -4.31 -15.67 -4.10
CA LYS A 20 -2.86 -15.83 -4.06
C LYS A 20 -2.14 -14.58 -4.59
N LYS A 21 -2.64 -13.96 -5.67
CA LYS A 21 -2.11 -12.69 -6.20
C LYS A 21 -2.23 -11.55 -5.17
N TYR A 22 -3.38 -11.42 -4.51
CA TYR A 22 -3.55 -10.40 -3.45
C TYR A 22 -2.61 -10.64 -2.26
N LYS A 23 -2.52 -11.89 -1.79
CA LYS A 23 -1.62 -12.30 -0.70
C LYS A 23 -0.16 -12.00 -1.02
N ALA A 24 0.28 -12.17 -2.27
CA ALA A 24 1.63 -11.86 -2.70
C ALA A 24 1.94 -10.36 -2.59
N VAL A 25 1.03 -9.48 -3.03
CA VAL A 25 1.22 -8.03 -2.94
C VAL A 25 1.20 -7.56 -1.50
N ILE A 26 0.24 -8.03 -0.68
CA ILE A 26 0.19 -7.73 0.76
C ILE A 26 1.52 -8.11 1.42
N LYS A 27 2.04 -9.31 1.14
CA LYS A 27 3.33 -9.76 1.67
C LYS A 27 4.48 -8.82 1.28
N VAL A 28 4.52 -8.32 0.05
CA VAL A 28 5.54 -7.35 -0.38
C VAL A 28 5.41 -6.04 0.40
N ILE A 29 4.19 -5.52 0.56
CA ILE A 29 3.92 -4.30 1.32
C ILE A 29 4.38 -4.46 2.78
N ASP A 30 3.99 -5.57 3.43
CA ASP A 30 4.34 -5.85 4.83
C ASP A 30 5.84 -6.07 5.03
N SER A 31 6.47 -6.89 4.17
CA SER A 31 7.90 -7.22 4.28
C SER A 31 8.78 -5.99 4.12
N ASN A 32 8.31 -4.99 3.37
CA ASN A 32 9.00 -3.71 3.17
C ASN A 32 8.46 -2.58 4.07
N ARG A 33 7.50 -2.88 4.95
CA ARG A 33 6.88 -1.93 5.89
C ARG A 33 6.32 -0.69 5.18
N LEU A 34 5.80 -0.86 3.97
CA LEU A 34 5.32 0.25 3.12
C LEU A 34 3.93 0.76 3.54
N ASN A 35 3.21 0.00 4.35
CA ASN A 35 1.92 0.39 4.96
C ASN A 35 2.07 1.11 6.31
N GLN A 36 3.28 1.23 6.86
CA GLN A 36 3.49 1.89 8.14
C GLN A 36 3.55 3.41 7.94
N SER A 37 2.80 4.14 8.76
CA SER A 37 2.92 5.60 8.81
C SER A 37 4.34 5.96 9.24
N ARG A 38 5.05 6.68 8.37
CA ARG A 38 6.34 7.31 8.69
C ARG A 38 6.17 8.76 9.13
N SER A 39 4.99 9.13 9.66
CA SER A 39 4.72 10.51 10.06
C SER A 39 5.73 11.04 11.10
N SER A 40 6.26 10.18 11.96
CA SER A 40 7.36 10.52 12.88
C SER A 40 8.68 10.81 12.17
N ASP A 41 8.94 10.19 11.02
CA ASP A 41 10.18 10.36 10.27
C ASP A 41 10.18 11.68 9.49
N MET A 42 9.01 12.08 8.98
CA MET A 42 8.87 13.30 8.17
C MET A 42 8.95 14.58 8.99
N SER A 43 8.58 14.54 10.28
CA SER A 43 8.60 15.72 11.17
C SER A 43 9.99 16.36 11.28
N SER A 44 11.05 15.55 11.23
CA SER A 44 12.43 16.06 11.22
C SER A 44 12.77 16.83 9.95
N THR A 45 12.23 16.41 8.81
CA THR A 45 12.45 17.05 7.50
C THR A 45 11.62 18.32 7.39
N GLU A 46 10.37 18.29 7.84
CA GLU A 46 9.50 19.49 7.93
C GLU A 46 10.15 20.56 8.82
N SER A 47 10.64 20.17 10.00
CA SER A 47 11.35 21.09 10.91
C SER A 47 12.61 21.68 10.27
N PHE A 48 13.34 20.89 9.48
CA PHE A 48 14.50 21.37 8.73
C PHE A 48 14.10 22.40 7.67
N VAL A 49 13.03 22.14 6.91
CA VAL A 49 12.51 23.07 5.90
C VAL A 49 12.07 24.37 6.55
N ASP A 50 11.32 24.30 7.65
CA ASP A 50 10.84 25.49 8.37
C ASP A 50 12.00 26.32 8.93
N SER A 51 12.99 25.69 9.58
CA SER A 51 14.17 26.41 10.08
C SER A 51 14.97 27.10 8.97
N ASN A 52 15.08 26.47 7.79
CA ASN A 52 15.77 27.10 6.65
C ASN A 52 14.93 28.20 6.01
N ARG A 53 13.60 28.09 6.02
CA ARG A 53 12.68 29.15 5.58
C ARG A 53 12.86 30.41 6.43
N GLU A 54 12.95 30.27 7.75
CA GLU A 54 13.22 31.38 8.68
C GLU A 54 14.58 32.05 8.42
N LYS A 55 15.63 31.25 8.16
CA LYS A 55 16.98 31.76 7.82
C LYS A 55 16.97 32.55 6.52
N VAL A 56 16.29 32.05 5.49
CA VAL A 56 16.15 32.75 4.20
C VAL A 56 15.40 34.07 4.38
N GLN A 57 14.30 34.09 5.16
CA GLN A 57 13.59 35.34 5.48
C GLN A 57 14.50 36.35 6.19
N THR A 58 15.31 35.89 7.14
CA THR A 58 16.27 36.74 7.85
C THR A 58 17.32 37.32 6.90
N MET A 59 17.83 36.52 5.95
CA MET A 59 18.76 36.99 4.92
C MET A 59 18.13 38.11 4.10
N GLU A 60 16.88 37.96 3.66
CA GLU A 60 16.19 39.00 2.87
C GLU A 60 15.95 40.29 3.65
N MET A 61 15.62 40.20 4.94
CA MET A 61 15.38 41.37 5.79
C MET A 61 16.66 42.16 6.10
N THR A 62 17.83 41.53 6.01
CA THR A 62 19.12 42.12 6.39
C THR A 62 19.99 42.53 5.21
N ASN A 63 19.51 42.32 3.98
CA ASN A 63 20.36 42.39 2.80
C ASN A 63 20.50 43.81 2.20
N ALA A 64 21.74 44.16 1.82
CA ALA A 64 22.08 45.35 1.02
C ALA A 64 22.95 44.98 -0.22
N TYR A 65 23.16 43.69 -0.50
CA TYR A 65 24.07 43.19 -1.52
C TYR A 65 23.42 42.18 -2.48
N ASP A 66 23.58 42.39 -3.79
CA ASP A 66 22.96 41.58 -4.86
C ASP A 66 23.26 40.07 -4.82
N TYR A 67 24.43 39.67 -4.30
CA TYR A 67 24.81 38.25 -4.23
C TYR A 67 24.00 37.48 -3.19
N LEU A 68 23.58 38.14 -2.10
CA LEU A 68 22.73 37.55 -1.07
C LEU A 68 21.28 37.43 -1.58
N ASP A 69 20.81 38.33 -2.45
CA ASP A 69 19.49 38.22 -3.09
C ASP A 69 19.44 37.03 -4.05
N THR A 70 20.51 36.85 -4.83
CA THR A 70 20.66 35.70 -5.72
C THR A 70 20.68 34.38 -4.93
N LEU A 71 21.38 34.36 -3.79
CA LEU A 71 21.45 33.18 -2.92
C LEU A 71 20.09 32.88 -2.26
N SER A 72 19.42 33.87 -1.68
CA SER A 72 18.09 33.73 -1.07
C SER A 72 17.07 33.21 -2.08
N SER A 73 17.09 33.72 -3.31
CA SER A 73 16.19 33.27 -4.38
C SER A 73 16.39 31.80 -4.76
N LYS A 74 17.64 31.33 -4.83
CA LYS A 74 17.94 29.91 -5.06
C LYS A 74 17.46 29.05 -3.90
N LEU A 75 17.78 29.44 -2.67
CA LEU A 75 17.33 28.70 -1.48
C LEU A 75 15.81 28.62 -1.36
N LYS A 76 15.07 29.67 -1.75
CA LYS A 76 13.60 29.62 -1.85
C LYS A 76 13.10 28.57 -2.84
N THR A 77 13.77 28.47 -3.99
CA THR A 77 13.42 27.49 -5.02
C THR A 77 13.69 26.08 -4.51
N ASP A 78 14.87 25.84 -3.93
CA ASP A 78 15.23 24.54 -3.36
C ASP A 78 14.27 24.12 -2.23
N LEU A 79 13.86 25.05 -1.36
CA LEU A 79 12.89 24.78 -0.30
C LEU A 79 11.52 24.37 -0.86
N LYS A 80 11.06 25.03 -1.92
CA LYS A 80 9.80 24.70 -2.60
C LYS A 80 9.86 23.31 -3.26
N ASP A 81 11.00 22.95 -3.83
CA ASP A 81 11.19 21.62 -4.40
C ASP A 81 11.18 20.55 -3.30
N ILE A 82 11.79 20.82 -2.14
CA ILE A 82 11.73 19.93 -0.98
C ILE A 82 10.29 19.77 -0.47
N ASP A 83 9.51 20.84 -0.34
CA ASP A 83 8.08 20.78 0.04
C ASP A 83 7.33 19.84 -0.91
N THR A 84 7.57 19.97 -2.22
CA THR A 84 6.94 19.14 -3.25
C THR A 84 7.29 17.65 -3.07
N TYR A 85 8.55 17.33 -2.76
CA TYR A 85 8.97 15.95 -2.49
C TYR A 85 8.36 15.38 -1.21
N ILE A 86 8.21 16.19 -0.17
CA ILE A 86 7.56 15.79 1.08
C ILE A 86 6.10 15.40 0.80
N ASP A 87 5.36 16.25 0.08
CA ASP A 87 3.96 16.01 -0.25
C ASP A 87 3.79 14.76 -1.12
N PHE A 88 4.62 14.62 -2.16
CA PHE A 88 4.64 13.43 -3.02
C PHE A 88 4.86 12.14 -2.21
N ALA A 89 5.79 12.18 -1.25
CA ALA A 89 6.08 11.02 -0.41
C ALA A 89 4.91 10.69 0.53
N LYS A 90 4.24 11.70 1.12
CA LYS A 90 3.02 11.51 1.93
C LYS A 90 1.89 10.88 1.12
N ASP A 91 1.63 11.41 -0.07
CA ASP A 91 0.57 10.90 -0.95
C ASP A 91 0.86 9.47 -1.42
N SER A 92 2.12 9.16 -1.71
CA SER A 92 2.56 7.81 -2.08
C SER A 92 2.35 6.81 -0.94
N ILE A 93 2.72 7.16 0.30
CA ILE A 93 2.51 6.32 1.48
C ILE A 93 1.01 6.07 1.68
N LYS A 94 0.18 7.12 1.63
CA LYS A 94 -1.27 6.99 1.77
C LYS A 94 -1.87 6.08 0.70
N SER A 95 -1.45 6.25 -0.55
CA SER A 95 -1.91 5.39 -1.65
C SER A 95 -1.55 3.91 -1.43
N ILE A 96 -0.38 3.62 -0.85
CA ILE A 96 0.02 2.24 -0.51
C ILE A 96 -0.85 1.70 0.64
N GLN A 97 -1.16 2.52 1.65
CA GLN A 97 -2.05 2.14 2.76
C GLN A 97 -3.46 1.82 2.25
N ASP A 98 -4.05 2.68 1.42
CA ASP A 98 -5.37 2.47 0.83
C ASP A 98 -5.40 1.20 -0.04
N LEU A 99 -4.34 0.96 -0.83
CA LEU A 99 -4.18 -0.26 -1.61
C LEU A 99 -4.11 -1.49 -0.71
N HIS A 100 -3.33 -1.44 0.36
CA HIS A 100 -3.18 -2.52 1.32
C HIS A 100 -4.52 -2.91 1.95
N GLU A 101 -5.27 -1.94 2.47
CA GLU A 101 -6.61 -2.16 3.05
C GLU A 101 -7.60 -2.73 2.02
N THR A 102 -7.57 -2.19 0.79
CA THR A 102 -8.39 -2.70 -0.32
C THR A 102 -8.09 -4.16 -0.64
N LEU A 103 -6.81 -4.54 -0.66
CA LEU A 103 -6.39 -5.91 -0.95
C LEU A 103 -6.79 -6.87 0.18
N GLU A 104 -6.65 -6.47 1.44
CA GLU A 104 -7.11 -7.28 2.58
C GLU A 104 -8.63 -7.49 2.54
N SER A 105 -9.40 -6.44 2.27
CA SER A 105 -10.87 -6.56 2.11
C SER A 105 -11.25 -7.50 0.96
N LYS A 106 -10.64 -7.33 -0.22
CA LYS A 106 -10.89 -8.20 -1.38
C LYS A 106 -10.45 -9.64 -1.13
N LYS A 107 -9.37 -9.86 -0.38
CA LYS A 107 -8.90 -11.18 0.03
C LYS A 107 -9.93 -11.88 0.93
N ARG A 108 -10.44 -11.20 1.97
CA ARG A 108 -11.52 -11.73 2.84
C ARG A 108 -12.77 -12.11 2.06
N SER A 109 -13.21 -11.25 1.14
CA SER A 109 -14.37 -11.56 0.27
C SER A 109 -14.13 -12.79 -0.61
N LEU A 110 -12.89 -13.04 -1.06
CA LEU A 110 -12.55 -14.27 -1.77
C LEU A 110 -12.50 -15.48 -0.85
N ASP A 111 -12.01 -15.33 0.39
CA ASP A 111 -12.03 -16.39 1.39
C ASP A 111 -13.47 -16.87 1.67
N ASP A 112 -14.41 -15.94 1.84
CA ASP A 112 -15.84 -16.26 2.02
C ASP A 112 -16.41 -16.99 0.81
N LYS A 113 -16.18 -16.48 -0.40
CA LYS A 113 -16.66 -17.11 -1.64
C LYS A 113 -16.08 -18.50 -1.86
N ILE A 114 -14.78 -18.68 -1.59
CA ILE A 114 -14.12 -19.99 -1.67
C ILE A 114 -14.73 -20.94 -0.65
N SER A 115 -14.95 -20.48 0.58
CA SER A 115 -15.59 -21.29 1.63
C SER A 115 -16.97 -21.77 1.20
N ASP A 116 -17.83 -20.86 0.74
CA ASP A 116 -19.20 -21.18 0.30
C ASP A 116 -19.22 -22.15 -0.87
N ASP A 117 -18.35 -21.94 -1.86
CA ASP A 117 -18.28 -22.80 -3.05
C ASP A 117 -17.72 -24.18 -2.71
N VAL A 118 -16.73 -24.25 -1.81
CA VAL A 118 -16.18 -25.51 -1.30
C VAL A 118 -17.23 -26.29 -0.51
N ASP A 119 -18.06 -25.62 0.30
CA ASP A 119 -19.14 -26.29 1.04
C ASP A 119 -20.19 -26.87 0.08
N LYS A 120 -20.58 -26.11 -0.95
CA LYS A 120 -21.48 -26.60 -2.00
C LYS A 120 -20.88 -27.75 -2.81
N TYR A 121 -19.60 -27.66 -3.16
CA TYR A 121 -18.91 -28.70 -3.91
C TYR A 121 -18.76 -29.99 -3.10
N ASN A 122 -18.56 -29.88 -1.79
CA ASN A 122 -18.35 -31.02 -0.89
C ASN A 122 -19.65 -31.66 -0.39
N ASP A 123 -20.81 -31.06 -0.65
CA ASP A 123 -22.10 -31.58 -0.21
C ASP A 123 -22.35 -32.98 -0.81
N GLY A 124 -22.62 -33.95 0.06
CA GLY A 124 -22.80 -35.35 -0.33
C GLY A 124 -21.53 -36.10 -0.79
N LYS A 125 -20.34 -35.50 -0.74
CA LYS A 125 -19.08 -36.14 -1.19
C LYS A 125 -18.37 -36.92 -0.11
N MET A 126 -17.69 -37.99 -0.52
CA MET A 126 -16.81 -38.77 0.35
C MET A 126 -15.53 -37.99 0.66
N LEU A 127 -14.88 -38.28 1.80
CA LEU A 127 -13.73 -37.50 2.29
C LEU A 127 -12.58 -37.37 1.27
N TRP A 128 -12.34 -38.38 0.43
CA TRP A 128 -11.28 -38.39 -0.58
C TRP A 128 -11.59 -37.58 -1.85
N GLU A 129 -12.84 -37.13 -2.02
CA GLU A 129 -13.30 -36.33 -3.17
C GLU A 129 -13.43 -34.84 -2.81
N ARG A 130 -13.17 -34.49 -1.55
CA ARG A 130 -13.43 -33.16 -1.00
C ARG A 130 -12.33 -32.17 -1.36
N GLU A 131 -12.77 -30.96 -1.70
CA GLU A 131 -11.91 -29.81 -1.90
C GLU A 131 -11.66 -29.08 -0.57
N LEU A 132 -10.48 -28.48 -0.41
CA LEU A 132 -10.10 -27.76 0.81
C LEU A 132 -10.35 -26.24 0.68
N LYS A 133 -10.78 -25.59 1.75
CA LYS A 133 -10.99 -24.13 1.80
C LYS A 133 -9.67 -23.33 1.74
N GLY A 134 -8.60 -23.90 2.32
CA GLY A 134 -7.26 -23.31 2.37
C GLY A 134 -6.41 -23.62 1.15
N ASP A 135 -5.14 -23.22 1.21
CA ASP A 135 -4.13 -23.49 0.17
C ASP A 135 -3.65 -24.97 0.15
N GLY A 136 -4.28 -25.86 0.93
CA GLY A 136 -3.83 -27.25 1.14
C GLY A 136 -2.78 -27.36 2.25
N LEU A 137 -2.53 -28.58 2.74
CA LEU A 137 -1.76 -28.90 3.96
C LEU A 137 -0.23 -28.67 3.89
N PHE A 138 0.26 -27.81 3.01
CA PHE A 138 1.67 -27.39 3.02
C PHE A 138 1.74 -25.89 2.73
N GLY A 139 1.70 -25.10 3.82
CA GLY A 139 1.95 -23.67 3.85
C GLY A 139 2.67 -23.31 5.14
#